data_AF-A0A964ANM2-F1
#
_entry.id   AF-A0A964ANM2-F1
#
_cell.length_a   1.000
_cell.length_b   1.000
_cell.length_c   1.000
_cell.angle_alpha   90.00
_cell.angle_beta   90.00
_cell.angle_gamma   90.00
#
_symmetry.space_group_name_H-M   'P 1'
#
loop_
_entity.id
_entity.type
_entity.pdbx_description
1 polymer ?
#
loop_
_entity_poly.entity_id
_entity_poly.type
_entity_poly.pdbx_seq_one_letter_code
_entity_poly.pdbx_strand_id
1 'polypeptide(L)'
;MATHSVRSIASGCLGRSGSLSLRRDVFGVYGTNGQTRSLKTQLDRIRNLPFLRLGLVTVRPAGSTAGQYNNLQRDVDAANEVWLSDSNAWIYVSGVRTDTSGLLGNNGILDQTSCPLGVQSSPSTEEDDLFDLGRDLGADVVGYYIAGATNGLAGCSAYPSGRRGFWVAMGASQWVLAHELTHVIGLNPHVDSSVAANADNLMWPNTAWTNTPPDLNASQSTQLLGDDGFETC
;
A
#
# COMPACT_ATOMS: atom_id res chain seq x y z
N MET A 1 9.88 29.51 19.23
CA MET A 1 9.40 28.38 18.42
C MET A 1 10.06 28.47 17.06
N ALA A 2 10.85 27.48 16.65
CA ALA A 2 11.45 27.49 15.31
C ALA A 2 10.36 27.23 14.27
N THR A 3 10.16 28.17 13.35
CA THR A 3 9.24 28.02 12.23
C THR A 3 9.90 27.12 11.19
N HIS A 4 9.58 25.82 11.21
CA HIS A 4 10.09 24.92 10.19
C HIS A 4 9.34 25.18 8.87
N SER A 5 10.08 25.43 7.80
CA SER A 5 9.48 25.56 6.48
C SER A 5 9.04 24.19 5.96
N VAL A 6 7.99 24.16 5.13
CA VAL A 6 7.55 22.94 4.43
C VAL A 6 8.73 22.26 3.73
N ARG A 7 9.59 23.06 3.10
CA ARG A 7 10.78 22.57 2.41
C ARG A 7 11.74 21.85 3.35
N SER A 8 12.04 22.43 4.51
CA SER A 8 12.93 21.81 5.50
C SER A 8 12.40 20.48 6.01
N ILE A 9 11.08 20.38 6.22
CA ILE A 9 10.42 19.14 6.66
C ILE A 9 10.48 18.09 5.56
N ALA A 10 10.07 18.44 4.34
CA ALA A 10 10.07 17.49 3.22
C ALA A 10 11.48 17.00 2.85
N SER A 11 12.50 17.88 2.90
CA SER A 11 13.88 17.45 2.65
C SER A 11 14.45 16.62 3.80
N GLY A 12 14.20 17.01 5.05
CA GLY A 12 14.78 16.36 6.22
C GLY A 12 14.14 15.02 6.55
N CYS A 13 12.81 14.96 6.52
CA CYS A 13 12.05 13.76 6.88
C CYS A 13 11.83 12.83 5.68
N LEU A 14 11.53 13.38 4.50
CA LEU A 14 11.09 12.59 3.34
C LEU A 14 12.19 12.44 2.28
N GLY A 15 13.36 13.02 2.48
CA GLY A 15 14.46 12.99 1.51
C GLY A 15 14.16 13.72 0.20
N ARG A 16 13.14 14.60 0.18
CA ARG A 16 12.73 15.31 -1.04
C ARG A 16 13.57 16.56 -1.27
N SER A 17 14.34 16.55 -2.36
CA SER A 17 15.12 17.71 -2.82
C SER A 17 14.55 18.31 -4.11
N GLY A 18 14.83 19.59 -4.36
CA GLY A 18 14.44 20.27 -5.60
C GLY A 18 13.01 20.82 -5.59
N SER A 19 12.26 20.57 -6.66
CA SER A 19 10.86 20.99 -6.78
C SER A 19 9.96 20.13 -5.90
N LEU A 20 9.21 20.77 -4.99
CA LEU A 20 8.28 20.11 -4.09
C LEU A 20 6.85 20.31 -4.58
N SER A 21 6.11 19.21 -4.70
CA SER A 21 4.67 19.21 -4.91
C SER A 21 3.97 19.13 -3.56
N LEU A 22 3.35 20.22 -3.10
CA LEU A 22 2.52 20.17 -1.89
C LEU A 22 1.45 19.08 -1.99
N ARG A 23 0.86 18.90 -3.17
CA ARG A 23 -0.17 17.90 -3.42
C ARG A 23 0.33 16.47 -3.19
N ARG A 24 1.50 16.11 -3.73
CA ARG A 24 2.03 14.74 -3.61
C ARG A 24 2.90 14.58 -2.37
N ASP A 25 3.93 15.41 -2.24
CA ASP A 25 4.98 15.22 -1.25
C ASP A 25 4.55 15.55 0.18
N VAL A 26 3.53 16.39 0.36
CA VAL A 26 3.05 16.81 1.69
C VAL A 26 1.64 16.27 1.97
N PHE A 27 0.73 16.39 1.01
CA PHE A 27 -0.65 15.96 1.19
C PHE A 27 -0.90 14.48 0.83
N GLY A 28 0.07 13.79 0.21
CA GLY A 28 -0.10 12.39 -0.16
C GLY A 28 -1.21 12.16 -1.19
N VAL A 29 -1.42 13.12 -2.10
CA VAL A 29 -2.51 13.08 -3.10
C VAL A 29 -1.97 12.70 -4.49
N TYR A 30 -2.22 11.46 -4.88
CA TYR A 30 -1.83 10.82 -6.15
C TYR A 30 -2.99 10.64 -7.13
N GLY A 31 -4.23 10.75 -6.65
CA GLY A 31 -5.46 10.75 -7.46
C GLY A 31 -6.41 11.89 -7.09
N THR A 32 -7.70 11.70 -7.32
CA THR A 32 -8.77 12.65 -6.95
C THR A 32 -9.66 12.04 -5.86
N ASN A 33 -9.92 12.77 -4.78
CA ASN A 33 -10.81 12.31 -3.70
C ASN A 33 -11.62 13.43 -3.02
N GLY A 34 -11.50 14.68 -3.45
CA GLY A 34 -12.23 15.83 -2.89
C GLY A 34 -11.95 16.14 -1.41
N GLN A 35 -11.06 15.39 -0.74
CA GLN A 35 -10.80 15.54 0.68
C GLN A 35 -9.91 16.76 0.96
N THR A 36 -10.32 17.57 1.94
CA THR A 36 -9.51 18.68 2.44
C THR A 36 -8.51 18.17 3.47
N ARG A 37 -7.23 18.56 3.32
CA ARG A 37 -6.14 18.19 4.23
C ARG A 37 -5.53 19.43 4.85
N SER A 38 -5.41 19.44 6.17
CA SER A 38 -4.72 20.50 6.90
C SER A 38 -3.21 20.39 6.66
N LEU A 39 -2.59 21.46 6.15
CA LEU A 39 -1.13 21.53 5.98
C LEU A 39 -0.42 21.29 7.32
N LYS A 40 -0.90 21.94 8.39
CA LYS A 40 -0.32 21.79 9.73
C LYS A 40 -0.36 20.32 10.17
N THR A 41 -1.51 19.67 10.04
CA THR A 41 -1.69 18.27 10.46
C THR A 41 -0.79 17.32 9.67
N GLN A 42 -0.62 17.54 8.36
CA GLN A 42 0.27 16.71 7.55
C GLN A 42 1.75 16.93 7.88
N LEU A 43 2.18 18.17 8.11
CA LEU A 43 3.54 18.46 8.56
C LEU A 43 3.82 17.92 9.97
N ASP A 44 2.81 17.94 10.85
CA ASP A 44 2.91 17.34 12.18
C ASP A 44 3.02 15.81 12.07
N ARG A 45 2.25 15.19 11.18
CA ARG A 45 2.35 13.75 10.89
C ARG A 45 3.74 13.36 10.36
N ILE A 46 4.23 14.05 9.33
CA ILE A 46 5.54 13.78 8.72
C ILE A 46 6.68 13.85 9.73
N ARG A 47 6.59 14.75 10.71
CA ARG A 47 7.64 14.97 11.69
C ARG A 47 7.60 14.03 12.89
N ASN A 48 6.40 13.61 13.30
CA ASN A 48 6.23 13.03 14.63
C ASN A 48 5.72 11.59 14.60
N LEU A 49 5.27 11.07 13.46
CA LEU A 49 4.78 9.70 13.35
C LEU A 49 5.70 8.86 12.47
N PRO A 50 5.95 7.58 12.84
CA PRO A 50 6.65 6.65 11.98
C PRO A 50 5.89 6.45 10.67
N PHE A 51 6.64 6.28 9.58
CA PHE A 51 6.05 6.09 8.26
C PHE A 51 6.73 4.99 7.46
N LEU A 52 5.93 4.35 6.61
CA LEU A 52 6.44 3.41 5.62
C LEU A 52 6.42 4.06 4.24
N ARG A 53 7.51 3.91 3.47
CA ARG A 53 7.51 4.27 2.05
C ARG A 53 6.85 3.18 1.21
N LEU A 54 5.93 3.58 0.35
CA LEU A 54 5.24 2.69 -0.57
C LEU A 54 5.36 3.18 -2.01
N GLY A 55 5.88 2.35 -2.91
CA GLY A 55 5.72 2.52 -4.35
C GLY A 55 4.38 1.94 -4.80
N LEU A 56 3.70 2.57 -5.75
CA LEU A 56 2.46 2.00 -6.32
C LEU A 56 2.53 1.92 -7.83
N VAL A 57 2.21 0.77 -8.40
CA VAL A 57 2.16 0.55 -9.84
C VAL A 57 0.75 0.11 -10.22
N THR A 58 0.15 0.76 -11.22
CA THR A 58 -1.07 0.28 -11.87
C THR A 58 -0.67 -0.43 -13.16
N VAL A 59 -0.93 -1.73 -13.24
CA VAL A 59 -0.63 -2.53 -14.43
C VAL A 59 -1.88 -2.62 -15.31
N ARG A 60 -1.72 -2.35 -16.59
CA ARG A 60 -2.77 -2.35 -17.60
C ARG A 60 -2.39 -3.26 -18.78
N PRO A 61 -3.38 -3.73 -19.56
CA PRO A 61 -3.08 -4.42 -20.82
C PRO A 61 -2.21 -3.60 -21.76
N ALA A 62 -1.51 -4.30 -22.66
CA ALA A 62 -0.66 -3.71 -23.68
C ALA A 62 -1.38 -2.61 -24.47
N GLY A 63 -0.77 -1.43 -24.57
CA GLY A 63 -1.30 -0.32 -25.35
C GLY A 63 -2.56 0.35 -24.76
N SER A 64 -2.95 0.01 -23.53
CA SER A 64 -4.04 0.72 -22.84
C SER A 64 -3.70 2.21 -22.69
N THR A 65 -4.67 3.07 -22.99
CA THR A 65 -4.61 4.51 -22.70
C THR A 65 -5.15 4.85 -21.31
N ALA A 66 -5.65 3.85 -20.58
CA ALA A 66 -6.12 4.02 -19.22
C ALA A 66 -4.93 4.38 -18.32
N GLY A 67 -5.07 5.48 -17.58
CA GLY A 67 -4.06 5.92 -16.63
C GLY A 67 -4.04 5.09 -15.35
N GLN A 68 -3.54 5.73 -14.29
CA GLN A 68 -3.54 5.21 -12.93
C GLN A 68 -4.92 4.68 -12.52
N TYR A 69 -4.95 3.69 -11.63
CA TYR A 69 -6.19 3.23 -11.04
C TYR A 69 -6.96 4.39 -10.37
N ASN A 70 -8.23 4.58 -10.78
CA ASN A 70 -9.02 5.74 -10.39
C ASN A 70 -9.26 5.82 -8.87
N ASN A 71 -9.35 4.68 -8.19
CA ASN A 71 -9.58 4.63 -6.75
C ASN A 71 -8.28 4.53 -5.93
N LEU A 72 -7.10 4.65 -6.55
CA LEU A 72 -5.82 4.57 -5.83
C LEU A 72 -5.79 5.52 -4.62
N GLN A 73 -6.29 6.75 -4.80
CA GLN A 73 -6.31 7.70 -3.71
C GLN A 73 -7.23 7.27 -2.55
N ARG A 74 -8.42 6.76 -2.87
CA ARG A 74 -9.39 6.27 -1.87
C ARG A 74 -8.76 5.18 -1.02
N ASP A 75 -8.07 4.24 -1.65
CA ASP A 75 -7.48 3.08 -0.97
C ASP A 75 -6.27 3.48 -0.11
N VAL A 76 -5.43 4.41 -0.58
CA VAL A 76 -4.32 4.97 0.22
C VAL A 76 -4.84 5.74 1.43
N ASP A 77 -5.93 6.48 1.30
CA ASP A 77 -6.54 7.18 2.42
C ASP A 77 -7.17 6.20 3.42
N ALA A 78 -7.87 5.19 2.92
CA ALA A 78 -8.46 4.12 3.72
C ALA A 78 -7.39 3.36 4.52
N ALA A 79 -6.26 3.01 3.89
CA ALA A 79 -5.17 2.35 4.60
C ALA A 79 -4.49 3.26 5.63
N ASN A 80 -4.32 4.55 5.31
CA ASN A 80 -3.84 5.52 6.29
C ASN A 80 -4.82 5.69 7.45
N GLU A 81 -6.14 5.66 7.22
CA GLU A 81 -7.14 5.74 8.27
C GLU A 81 -6.96 4.64 9.31
N VAL A 82 -6.85 3.38 8.87
CA VAL A 82 -6.61 2.21 9.73
C VAL A 82 -5.28 2.29 10.48
N TRP A 83 -4.18 2.56 9.77
CA TRP A 83 -2.85 2.57 10.41
C TRP A 83 -2.67 3.72 11.40
N LEU A 84 -3.29 4.87 11.11
CA LEU A 84 -3.26 6.00 12.02
C LEU A 84 -4.08 5.74 13.28
N SER A 85 -5.28 5.16 13.15
CA SER A 85 -6.14 4.90 14.30
C SER A 85 -5.52 3.88 15.26
N ASP A 86 -4.94 2.81 14.72
CA ASP A 86 -4.62 1.63 15.52
C ASP A 86 -3.13 1.49 15.84
N SER A 87 -2.28 2.17 15.07
CA SER A 87 -0.82 2.03 15.18
C SER A 87 -0.08 3.36 15.31
N ASN A 88 -0.75 4.51 15.19
CA ASN A 88 -0.11 5.82 15.11
C ASN A 88 1.01 5.87 14.04
N ALA A 89 0.86 5.09 12.97
CA ALA A 89 1.78 5.01 11.85
C ALA A 89 1.07 5.41 10.57
N TRP A 90 1.81 5.73 9.52
CA TRP A 90 1.19 6.13 8.26
C TRP A 90 1.99 5.69 7.03
N ILE A 91 1.29 5.68 5.89
CA ILE A 91 1.82 5.25 4.60
C ILE A 91 2.17 6.50 3.80
N TYR A 92 3.46 6.65 3.49
CA TYR A 92 3.97 7.68 2.59
C TYR A 92 4.24 7.08 1.21
N VAL A 93 3.38 7.39 0.23
CA VAL A 93 3.60 6.92 -1.15
C VAL A 93 4.76 7.68 -1.79
N SER A 94 5.88 7.02 -2.07
CA SER A 94 7.08 7.67 -2.60
C SER A 94 6.99 7.91 -4.12
N GLY A 95 6.18 7.12 -4.81
CA GLY A 95 6.02 7.23 -6.26
C GLY A 95 4.85 6.40 -6.77
N VAL A 96 4.31 6.83 -7.91
CA VAL A 96 3.26 6.09 -8.63
C VAL A 96 3.65 5.93 -10.09
N ARG A 97 3.32 4.78 -10.69
CA ARG A 97 3.54 4.48 -12.11
C ARG A 97 2.33 3.77 -12.70
N THR A 98 2.11 3.96 -13.99
CA THR A 98 1.27 3.06 -14.80
C THR A 98 2.19 2.25 -15.72
N ASP A 99 2.01 0.94 -15.74
CA ASP A 99 2.63 0.05 -16.73
C ASP A 99 1.59 -0.42 -17.74
N THR A 100 1.93 -0.33 -19.03
CA THR A 100 1.08 -0.74 -20.16
C THR A 100 1.85 -1.64 -21.12
N SER A 101 2.87 -2.34 -20.62
CA SER A 101 3.77 -3.16 -21.42
C SER A 101 3.09 -4.44 -21.93
N GLY A 102 2.00 -4.86 -21.27
CA GLY A 102 1.37 -6.15 -21.51
C GLY A 102 1.94 -7.28 -20.67
N LEU A 103 2.67 -6.98 -19.60
CA LEU A 103 3.25 -7.96 -18.68
C LEU A 103 2.24 -9.04 -18.27
N LEU A 104 1.00 -8.63 -17.94
CA LEU A 104 -0.09 -9.52 -17.52
C LEU A 104 -0.99 -10.02 -18.68
N GLY A 105 -0.40 -10.11 -19.87
CA GLY A 105 -1.08 -10.43 -21.12
C GLY A 105 -2.21 -9.45 -21.51
N ASN A 106 -3.08 -9.90 -22.40
CA ASN A 106 -4.16 -9.06 -22.97
C ASN A 106 -5.28 -8.74 -21.97
N ASN A 107 -5.48 -9.58 -20.95
CA ASN A 107 -6.56 -9.42 -19.99
C ASN A 107 -6.12 -8.74 -18.68
N GLY A 108 -4.81 -8.57 -18.46
CA GLY A 108 -4.29 -7.99 -17.23
C GLY A 108 -4.44 -8.90 -16.00
N ILE A 109 -4.55 -10.23 -16.23
CA ILE A 109 -4.81 -11.23 -15.21
C ILE A 109 -3.52 -11.97 -14.91
N LEU A 110 -3.08 -11.90 -13.65
CA LEU A 110 -1.90 -12.60 -13.16
C LEU A 110 -2.17 -14.10 -13.01
N ASP A 111 -1.31 -14.94 -13.56
CA ASP A 111 -1.25 -16.36 -13.30
C ASP A 111 -0.56 -16.62 -11.95
N GLN A 112 -1.39 -16.76 -10.92
CA GLN A 112 -0.95 -17.04 -9.56
C GLN A 112 -1.84 -18.14 -8.97
N THR A 113 -1.20 -19.21 -8.50
CA THR A 113 -1.88 -20.38 -7.95
C THR A 113 -1.88 -20.43 -6.42
N SER A 114 -0.99 -19.65 -5.76
CA SER A 114 -0.88 -19.61 -4.30
C SER A 114 -0.59 -18.20 -3.81
N CYS A 115 -0.97 -17.94 -2.57
CA CYS A 115 -0.62 -16.71 -1.86
C CYS A 115 -0.14 -17.03 -0.44
N PRO A 116 1.08 -17.55 -0.26
CA PRO A 116 1.65 -17.74 1.08
C PRO A 116 1.90 -16.39 1.77
N LEU A 117 1.86 -16.39 3.10
CA LEU A 117 2.27 -15.22 3.88
C LEU A 117 3.77 -14.97 3.72
N GLY A 118 4.13 -13.78 3.21
CA GLY A 118 5.51 -13.33 3.12
C GLY A 118 6.26 -13.85 1.88
N VAL A 119 7.49 -14.31 2.07
CA VAL A 119 8.36 -14.70 0.95
C VAL A 119 7.84 -15.96 0.25
N GLN A 120 7.57 -15.85 -1.06
CA GLN A 120 7.24 -16.97 -1.92
C GLN A 120 8.52 -17.65 -2.42
N SER A 121 8.65 -18.94 -2.15
CA SER A 121 9.83 -19.73 -2.53
C SER A 121 9.91 -20.03 -4.03
N SER A 122 8.77 -20.05 -4.71
CA SER A 122 8.66 -20.39 -6.14
C SER A 122 7.59 -19.51 -6.84
N PRO A 123 7.86 -18.21 -7.06
CA PRO A 123 7.00 -17.36 -7.90
C PRO A 123 6.92 -17.91 -9.32
N SER A 124 5.78 -17.77 -9.97
CA SER A 124 5.65 -17.92 -11.42
C SER A 124 6.51 -16.86 -12.11
N THR A 125 6.85 -17.06 -13.38
CA THR A 125 7.62 -16.07 -14.16
C THR A 125 6.89 -14.73 -14.23
N GLU A 126 5.57 -14.75 -14.38
CA GLU A 126 4.76 -13.54 -14.46
C GLU A 126 4.68 -12.82 -13.11
N GLU A 127 4.62 -13.56 -11.99
CA GLU A 127 4.78 -13.00 -10.65
C GLU A 127 6.17 -12.38 -10.49
N ASP A 128 7.24 -13.05 -10.93
CA ASP A 128 8.60 -12.53 -10.81
C ASP A 128 8.78 -11.21 -11.57
N ASP A 129 8.30 -11.17 -12.82
CA ASP A 129 8.35 -9.98 -13.67
C ASP A 129 7.52 -8.82 -13.08
N LEU A 130 6.33 -9.12 -12.53
CA LEU A 130 5.49 -8.12 -11.87
C LEU A 130 6.25 -7.43 -10.72
N PHE A 131 6.98 -8.20 -9.93
CA PHE A 131 7.68 -7.71 -8.74
C PHE A 131 8.97 -6.92 -9.06
N ASP A 132 9.47 -6.97 -10.30
CA ASP A 132 10.53 -6.08 -10.79
C ASP A 132 10.03 -4.66 -11.10
N LEU A 133 8.73 -4.47 -11.32
CA LEU A 133 8.16 -3.15 -11.58
C LEU A 133 8.23 -2.25 -10.34
N GLY A 134 8.54 -0.97 -10.57
CA GLY A 134 8.43 0.09 -9.57
C GLY A 134 9.53 0.12 -8.51
N ARG A 135 10.57 -0.72 -8.63
CA ARG A 135 11.70 -0.76 -7.69
C ARG A 135 12.52 0.54 -7.65
N ASP A 136 12.41 1.35 -8.68
CA ASP A 136 13.02 2.67 -8.78
C ASP A 136 12.15 3.81 -8.21
N LEU A 137 10.99 3.51 -7.60
CA LEU A 137 10.08 4.51 -7.01
C LEU A 137 10.53 5.02 -5.63
N GLY A 138 11.68 4.58 -5.13
CA GLY A 138 12.25 5.05 -3.86
C GLY A 138 11.51 4.52 -2.62
N ALA A 139 11.02 3.29 -2.70
CA ALA A 139 10.41 2.55 -1.59
C ALA A 139 10.92 1.10 -1.62
N ASP A 140 11.06 0.50 -0.44
CA ASP A 140 11.38 -0.92 -0.29
C ASP A 140 10.19 -1.82 -0.68
N VAL A 141 8.97 -1.38 -0.34
CA VAL A 141 7.73 -2.07 -0.65
C VAL A 141 7.03 -1.44 -1.85
N VAL A 142 6.55 -2.27 -2.78
CA VAL A 142 5.72 -1.82 -3.91
C VAL A 142 4.39 -2.57 -3.92
N GLY A 143 3.30 -1.83 -4.04
CA GLY A 143 1.95 -2.36 -4.25
C GLY A 143 1.55 -2.30 -5.73
N TYR A 144 0.94 -3.36 -6.23
CA TYR A 144 0.51 -3.49 -7.62
C TYR A 144 -1.01 -3.52 -7.73
N TYR A 145 -1.60 -2.58 -8.47
CA TYR A 145 -3.00 -2.69 -8.88
C TYR A 145 -3.07 -3.43 -10.22
N ILE A 146 -3.75 -4.58 -10.23
CA ILE A 146 -3.89 -5.46 -11.41
C ILE A 146 -5.38 -5.73 -11.68
N ALA A 147 -5.76 -6.26 -12.85
CA ALA A 147 -7.18 -6.53 -13.11
C ALA A 147 -7.72 -7.65 -12.20
N GLY A 148 -6.89 -8.64 -11.91
CA GLY A 148 -7.15 -9.76 -11.00
C GLY A 148 -6.09 -10.86 -11.18
N ALA A 149 -6.33 -12.02 -10.57
CA ALA A 149 -5.48 -13.19 -10.71
C ALA A 149 -6.31 -14.46 -10.97
N THR A 150 -5.67 -15.51 -11.49
CA THR A 150 -6.32 -16.80 -11.84
C THR A 150 -6.90 -17.53 -10.62
N ASN A 151 -6.36 -17.30 -9.41
CA ASN A 151 -6.90 -17.82 -8.14
C ASN A 151 -8.17 -17.11 -7.65
N GLY A 152 -8.60 -16.01 -8.28
CA GLY A 152 -9.79 -15.26 -7.91
C GLY A 152 -9.70 -14.48 -6.60
N LEU A 153 -8.50 -14.33 -6.03
CA LEU A 153 -8.30 -13.54 -4.80
C LEU A 153 -8.45 -12.03 -5.08
N ALA A 154 -8.81 -11.27 -4.04
CA ALA A 154 -8.91 -9.81 -4.11
C ALA A 154 -7.55 -9.11 -3.96
N GLY A 155 -6.57 -9.81 -3.40
CA GLY A 155 -5.21 -9.36 -3.18
C GLY A 155 -4.30 -10.53 -2.85
N CYS A 156 -3.00 -10.27 -2.89
CA CYS A 156 -2.01 -11.19 -2.36
C CYS A 156 -0.73 -10.48 -1.95
N SER A 157 -0.18 -10.92 -0.84
CA SER A 157 1.03 -10.40 -0.18
C SER A 157 2.20 -11.37 -0.22
N ALA A 158 2.12 -12.39 -1.08
CA ALA A 158 3.24 -13.25 -1.39
C ALA A 158 4.20 -12.53 -2.34
N TYR A 159 5.50 -12.55 -2.03
CA TYR A 159 6.50 -11.82 -2.82
C TYR A 159 7.83 -12.58 -2.99
N PRO A 160 8.57 -12.37 -4.10
CA PRO A 160 9.91 -12.93 -4.25
C PRO A 160 10.89 -12.36 -3.21
N SER A 161 11.87 -13.17 -2.81
CA SER A 161 12.90 -12.74 -1.84
C SER A 161 13.61 -11.45 -2.30
N GLY A 162 13.76 -10.49 -1.39
CA GLY A 162 14.38 -9.18 -1.65
C GLY A 162 13.51 -8.19 -2.45
N ARG A 163 12.29 -8.55 -2.84
CA ARG A 163 11.35 -7.69 -3.58
C ARG A 163 10.02 -7.60 -2.84
N ARG A 164 10.01 -7.02 -1.64
CA ARG A 164 8.78 -6.89 -0.84
C ARG A 164 7.69 -6.17 -1.61
N GLY A 165 6.46 -6.68 -1.51
CA GLY A 165 5.33 -6.10 -2.21
C GLY A 165 4.09 -6.97 -2.12
N PHE A 166 3.03 -6.49 -2.75
CA PHE A 166 1.74 -7.15 -2.79
C PHE A 166 0.98 -6.67 -4.02
N TRP A 167 -0.05 -7.39 -4.42
CA TRP A 167 -0.99 -6.91 -5.43
C TRP A 167 -2.42 -6.82 -4.90
N VAL A 168 -3.21 -5.95 -5.51
CA VAL A 168 -4.64 -5.70 -5.25
C VAL A 168 -5.41 -5.72 -6.56
N ALA A 169 -6.51 -6.48 -6.62
CA ALA A 169 -7.39 -6.48 -7.78
C ALA A 169 -8.15 -5.15 -7.91
N MET A 170 -8.30 -4.63 -9.13
CA MET A 170 -8.94 -3.32 -9.38
C MET A 170 -10.45 -3.25 -9.07
N GLY A 171 -11.09 -4.36 -8.70
CA GLY A 171 -12.45 -4.41 -8.18
C GLY A 171 -12.56 -4.63 -6.67
N ALA A 172 -11.42 -4.76 -5.97
CA ALA A 172 -11.39 -5.05 -4.54
C ALA A 172 -11.94 -3.87 -3.72
N SER A 173 -12.36 -4.18 -2.49
CA SER A 173 -12.72 -3.14 -1.53
C SER A 173 -11.51 -2.26 -1.20
N GLN A 174 -11.77 -1.03 -0.76
CA GLN A 174 -10.72 -0.06 -0.41
C GLN A 174 -9.79 -0.49 0.73
N TRP A 175 -10.21 -1.46 1.56
CA TRP A 175 -9.45 -1.95 2.71
C TRP A 175 -8.41 -3.00 2.34
N VAL A 176 -8.50 -3.58 1.14
CA VAL A 176 -7.59 -4.65 0.70
C VAL A 176 -6.15 -4.16 0.57
N LEU A 177 -5.93 -2.89 0.19
CA LEU A 177 -4.57 -2.32 0.22
C LEU A 177 -3.97 -2.36 1.62
N ALA A 178 -4.75 -1.99 2.65
CA ALA A 178 -4.30 -2.01 4.02
C ALA A 178 -4.05 -3.44 4.50
N HIS A 179 -4.95 -4.37 4.16
CA HIS A 179 -4.84 -5.79 4.49
C HIS A 179 -3.55 -6.41 3.95
N GLU A 180 -3.34 -6.32 2.63
CA GLU A 180 -2.17 -6.92 2.00
C GLU A 180 -0.87 -6.26 2.43
N LEU A 181 -0.87 -4.93 2.59
CA LEU A 181 0.30 -4.24 3.10
C LEU A 181 0.63 -4.67 4.54
N THR A 182 -0.37 -4.93 5.38
CA THR A 182 -0.16 -5.40 6.76
C THR A 182 0.32 -6.85 6.82
N HIS A 183 0.04 -7.68 5.81
CA HIS A 183 0.73 -8.96 5.64
C HIS A 183 2.21 -8.77 5.32
N VAL A 184 2.52 -7.88 4.36
CA VAL A 184 3.91 -7.63 3.95
C VAL A 184 4.72 -7.02 5.09
N ILE A 185 4.11 -6.14 5.87
CA ILE A 185 4.72 -5.38 6.97
C ILE A 185 4.37 -6.04 8.31
N GLY A 186 5.37 -6.60 8.98
CA GLY A 186 5.17 -7.29 10.26
C GLY A 186 4.72 -8.75 10.14
N LEU A 187 4.53 -9.30 8.93
CA LEU A 187 4.15 -10.71 8.71
C LEU A 187 2.91 -11.14 9.51
N ASN A 188 1.91 -10.26 9.55
CA ASN A 188 0.68 -10.51 10.29
C ASN A 188 -0.11 -11.65 9.63
N PRO A 189 -0.42 -12.77 10.31
CA PRO A 189 -1.27 -13.81 9.73
C PRO A 189 -2.75 -13.40 9.75
N HIS A 190 -3.57 -14.11 8.98
CA HIS A 190 -5.02 -14.01 9.15
C HIS A 190 -5.43 -14.40 10.57
N VAL A 191 -6.42 -13.69 11.11
CA VAL A 191 -7.17 -14.19 12.28
C VAL A 191 -8.08 -15.34 11.84
N ASP A 192 -8.68 -16.05 12.80
CA ASP A 192 -9.62 -17.12 12.46
C ASP A 192 -10.85 -16.59 11.69
N SER A 193 -11.48 -17.45 10.90
CA SER A 193 -12.53 -17.04 9.97
C SER A 193 -13.90 -16.80 10.61
N SER A 194 -14.04 -16.90 11.94
CA SER A 194 -15.33 -16.68 12.63
C SER A 194 -15.83 -15.24 12.45
N VAL A 195 -16.97 -15.09 11.76
CA VAL A 195 -17.63 -13.78 11.54
C VAL A 195 -17.90 -13.07 12.87
N ALA A 196 -18.49 -13.79 13.83
CA ALA A 196 -18.93 -13.20 15.10
C ALA A 196 -17.79 -12.63 15.95
N ALA A 197 -16.55 -13.09 15.72
CA ALA A 197 -15.38 -12.63 16.46
C ALA A 197 -14.51 -11.66 15.65
N ASN A 198 -14.46 -11.81 14.32
CA ASN A 198 -13.38 -11.24 13.52
C ASN A 198 -13.83 -10.42 12.31
N ALA A 199 -15.14 -10.29 12.03
CA ALA A 199 -15.60 -9.53 10.87
C ALA A 199 -15.21 -8.04 10.89
N ASP A 200 -14.79 -7.52 12.03
CA ASP A 200 -14.28 -6.15 12.17
C ASP A 200 -12.75 -6.07 12.10
N ASN A 201 -12.02 -7.19 12.14
CA ASN A 201 -10.56 -7.20 12.12
C ASN A 201 -10.03 -7.08 10.69
N LEU A 202 -9.07 -6.18 10.44
CA LEU A 202 -8.46 -5.98 9.13
C LEU A 202 -7.91 -7.29 8.57
N MET A 203 -7.27 -8.14 9.37
CA MET A 203 -6.67 -9.40 8.93
C MET A 203 -7.65 -10.58 8.90
N TRP A 204 -8.95 -10.33 8.87
CA TRP A 204 -9.94 -11.38 8.60
C TRP A 204 -9.82 -11.84 7.14
N PRO A 205 -9.83 -13.16 6.84
CA PRO A 205 -9.56 -13.68 5.48
C PRO A 205 -10.65 -13.41 4.43
N ASN A 206 -11.58 -12.49 4.68
CA ASN A 206 -12.67 -12.13 3.78
C ASN A 206 -12.76 -10.61 3.65
N THR A 207 -13.28 -10.12 2.53
CA THR A 207 -13.38 -8.70 2.19
C THR A 207 -14.70 -8.06 2.60
N ALA A 208 -15.52 -8.74 3.40
CA ALA A 208 -16.86 -8.33 3.80
C ALA A 208 -16.90 -7.75 5.23
N TRP A 209 -15.93 -6.88 5.57
CA TRP A 209 -15.81 -6.30 6.90
C TRP A 209 -17.09 -5.58 7.36
N THR A 210 -17.48 -5.78 8.60
CA THR A 210 -18.72 -5.23 9.17
C THR A 210 -18.53 -3.88 9.85
N ASN A 211 -17.36 -3.64 10.44
CA ASN A 211 -16.90 -2.31 10.88
C ASN A 211 -16.03 -1.67 9.78
N THR A 212 -16.33 -0.43 9.42
CA THR A 212 -15.55 0.33 8.43
C THR A 212 -15.23 1.72 8.97
N PRO A 213 -13.95 2.08 9.18
CA PRO A 213 -12.75 1.27 8.88
C PRO A 213 -12.66 0.01 9.75
N PRO A 214 -12.12 -1.11 9.22
CA PRO A 214 -11.79 -2.29 10.02
C PRO A 214 -10.55 -2.03 10.88
N ASP A 215 -10.39 -2.83 11.94
CA ASP A 215 -9.43 -2.57 13.00
C ASP A 215 -8.23 -3.53 13.00
N LEU A 216 -7.05 -3.03 13.35
CA LEU A 216 -5.92 -3.82 13.81
C LEU A 216 -5.97 -4.02 15.32
N ASN A 217 -5.75 -5.25 15.77
CA ASN A 217 -5.60 -5.52 17.19
C ASN A 217 -4.18 -5.16 17.67
N ALA A 218 -3.99 -5.13 19.00
CA ALA A 218 -2.72 -4.71 19.61
C ALA A 218 -1.51 -5.57 19.18
N SER A 219 -1.69 -6.88 18.97
CA SER A 219 -0.61 -7.75 18.50
C SER A 219 -0.22 -7.40 17.06
N GLN A 220 -1.22 -7.11 16.21
CA GLN A 220 -0.97 -6.75 14.82
C GLN A 220 -0.28 -5.40 14.68
N SER A 221 -0.73 -4.42 15.45
CA SER A 221 -0.09 -3.10 15.57
C SER A 221 1.37 -3.22 16.07
N THR A 222 1.62 -4.09 17.06
CA THR A 222 2.98 -4.35 17.56
C THR A 222 3.87 -4.99 16.49
N GLN A 223 3.37 -5.97 15.74
CA GLN A 223 4.11 -6.63 14.65
C GLN A 223 4.42 -5.64 13.53
N LEU A 224 3.43 -4.84 13.14
CA LEU A 224 3.57 -3.80 12.14
C LEU A 224 4.68 -2.82 12.51
N LEU A 225 4.62 -2.23 13.71
CA LEU A 225 5.62 -1.26 14.21
C LEU A 225 6.99 -1.88 14.48
N GLY A 226 7.08 -3.21 14.58
CA GLY A 226 8.33 -3.94 14.75
C GLY A 226 9.11 -4.16 13.45
N ASP A 227 8.52 -3.84 12.30
CA ASP A 227 9.15 -3.96 10.99
C ASP A 227 10.24 -2.90 10.78
N ASP A 228 11.37 -3.30 10.22
CA ASP A 228 12.52 -2.42 9.96
C ASP A 228 12.32 -1.48 8.77
N GLY A 229 11.23 -1.66 8.01
CA GLY A 229 10.83 -0.76 6.94
C GLY A 229 10.27 0.59 7.42
N PHE A 230 9.96 0.75 8.71
CA PHE A 230 9.49 2.02 9.25
C PHE A 230 10.61 3.05 9.40
N GLU A 231 10.36 4.23 8.85
CA GLU A 231 11.20 5.41 8.98
C GLU A 231 10.63 6.37 10.03
N THR A 232 11.51 7.18 10.61
CA THR A 232 11.14 8.30 11.48
C THR A 232 11.85 9.56 11.00
N CYS A 233 11.25 10.71 11.31
CA CYS A 233 11.94 11.99 11.34
C CYS A 233 12.35 12.28 12.79
#